data_AF-X0XF75-F1
#
_entry.id   AF-X0XF75-F1
#
_cell.length_a   1.000
_cell.length_b   1.000
_cell.length_c   1.000
_cell.angle_alpha   90.00
_cell.angle_beta   90.00
_cell.angle_gamma   90.00
#
_symmetry.space_group_name_H-M   'P 1'
#
loop_
_entity.id
_entity.type
_entity.pdbx_description
1 polymer ?
#
loop_
_entity_poly.entity_id
_entity_poly.type
_entity_poly.pdbx_seq_one_letter_code
_entity_poly.pdbx_strand_id
1 'polypeptide(L)'
;MEKKEKKKKELPPQASFKKKESTANAEPLRLYLNEIEKISLLTAEEEKELSKKIQKGNKAAQRKMIRANLRLVINIAKRYNHLGLPLSDLIEEGNLGLIKAVKKYNGKKGYRFS
;
A
#
# COMPACT_ATOMS: atom_id res chain seq x y z
N MET A 1 -10.05 -52.85 -21.74
CA MET A 1 -9.13 -51.89 -22.40
C MET A 1 -9.72 -50.50 -22.22
N GLU A 2 -8.91 -49.57 -21.70
CA GLU A 2 -9.06 -48.09 -21.65
C GLU A 2 -10.44 -47.50 -21.33
N LYS A 3 -10.56 -46.61 -20.33
CA LYS A 3 -10.07 -45.23 -20.45
C LYS A 3 -9.66 -44.64 -19.09
N LYS A 4 -8.47 -44.03 -19.08
CA LYS A 4 -7.98 -43.12 -18.05
C LYS A 4 -8.81 -41.84 -18.07
N GLU A 5 -9.31 -41.38 -16.93
CA GLU A 5 -9.78 -40.01 -16.80
C GLU A 5 -9.13 -39.31 -15.59
N LYS A 6 -8.76 -38.05 -15.85
CA LYS A 6 -7.65 -37.34 -15.24
C LYS A 6 -8.00 -36.82 -13.84
N LYS A 7 -7.07 -37.00 -12.90
CA LYS A 7 -6.97 -36.24 -11.64
C LYS A 7 -7.03 -34.74 -11.94
N LYS A 8 -8.12 -34.06 -11.58
CA LYS A 8 -8.09 -32.62 -11.31
C LYS A 8 -7.65 -32.45 -9.85
N LYS A 9 -6.41 -31.99 -9.67
CA LYS A 9 -5.93 -31.45 -8.39
C LYS A 9 -6.72 -30.17 -8.13
N GLU A 10 -7.65 -30.21 -7.18
CA GLU A 10 -8.18 -28.99 -6.60
C GLU A 10 -7.06 -28.34 -5.78
N LEU A 11 -6.73 -27.09 -6.14
CA LEU A 11 -5.79 -26.28 -5.37
C LEU A 11 -6.42 -25.99 -3.99
N PRO A 12 -5.63 -26.00 -2.91
CA PRO A 12 -6.17 -25.74 -1.58
C PRO A 12 -6.80 -24.33 -1.52
N PRO A 13 -7.97 -24.18 -0.88
CA PRO A 13 -8.61 -22.89 -0.72
C PRO A 13 -7.69 -21.93 0.03
N GLN A 14 -7.65 -20.71 -0.49
CA GLN A 14 -6.80 -19.61 -0.06
C GLN A 14 -6.82 -19.45 1.47
N ALA A 15 -5.63 -19.40 2.07
CA ALA A 15 -5.42 -19.35 3.50
C ALA A 15 -6.27 -18.27 4.17
N SER A 16 -7.18 -18.73 5.02
CA SER A 16 -8.01 -17.93 5.89
C SER A 16 -7.16 -17.15 6.89
N PHE A 17 -7.34 -15.83 6.96
CA PHE A 17 -6.79 -15.02 8.03
C PHE A 17 -7.55 -15.32 9.33
N LYS A 18 -6.99 -16.17 10.18
CA LYS A 18 -7.34 -16.28 11.60
C LYS A 18 -6.05 -16.38 12.44
N LYS A 19 -5.71 -15.34 13.21
CA LYS A 19 -6.11 -15.16 14.63
C LYS A 19 -5.12 -14.24 15.39
N LYS A 20 -5.68 -13.39 16.27
CA LYS A 20 -5.08 -12.68 17.42
C LYS A 20 -4.18 -11.47 17.15
N GLU A 21 -4.80 -10.36 16.77
CA GLU A 21 -4.45 -9.07 17.40
C GLU A 21 -5.53 -8.76 18.43
N SER A 22 -5.14 -8.28 19.61
CA SER A 22 -6.05 -7.85 20.68
C SER A 22 -7.13 -6.93 20.12
N THR A 23 -8.40 -7.26 20.38
CA THR A 23 -9.58 -6.61 19.75
C THR A 23 -9.68 -5.11 20.02
N ALA A 24 -8.99 -4.55 21.02
CA ALA A 24 -8.98 -3.12 21.30
C ALA A 24 -7.95 -2.33 20.47
N ASN A 25 -6.76 -2.88 20.23
CA ASN A 25 -5.69 -2.20 19.47
C ASN A 25 -5.81 -2.39 17.95
N ALA A 26 -6.55 -3.41 17.52
CA ALA A 26 -6.77 -3.69 16.10
C ALA A 26 -7.80 -2.74 15.45
N GLU A 27 -8.73 -2.17 16.21
CA GLU A 27 -9.83 -1.35 15.66
C GLU A 27 -9.36 -0.04 15.01
N PRO A 28 -8.45 0.76 15.60
CA PRO A 28 -7.90 1.95 14.94
C PRO A 28 -7.18 1.61 13.63
N LEU A 29 -6.38 0.54 13.63
CA LEU A 29 -5.67 0.08 12.43
C LEU A 29 -6.64 -0.39 11.35
N ARG A 30 -7.71 -1.12 11.73
CA ARG A 30 -8.76 -1.54 10.78
C ARG A 30 -9.48 -0.35 10.15
N LEU A 31 -9.86 0.65 10.95
CA LEU A 31 -10.49 1.86 10.43
C LEU A 31 -9.57 2.57 9.43
N TYR A 32 -8.29 2.72 9.77
CA TYR A 32 -7.29 3.29 8.88
C TYR A 32 -7.17 2.50 7.57
N LEU A 33 -7.06 1.16 7.63
CA LEU A 33 -6.98 0.30 6.45
C LEU A 33 -8.24 0.42 5.56
N ASN A 34 -9.42 0.47 6.16
CA ASN A 34 -10.68 0.64 5.43
C ASN A 34 -10.78 2.01 4.74
N GLU A 35 -10.23 3.07 5.34
CA GLU A 35 -10.24 4.41 4.74
C GLU A 35 -9.33 4.49 3.52
N ILE A 36 -8.13 3.91 3.60
CA ILE A 36 -7.17 3.99 2.50
C ILE A 36 -7.54 3.12 1.30
N GLU A 37 -8.31 2.04 1.51
CA GLU A 37 -8.77 1.17 0.43
C GLU A 37 -9.71 1.91 -0.52
N LYS A 38 -10.43 2.91 -0.01
CA LYS A 38 -11.34 3.77 -0.78
C LYS A 38 -10.61 4.82 -1.62
N ILE A 39 -9.31 5.00 -1.42
CA ILE A 39 -8.53 6.02 -2.13
C ILE A 39 -8.18 5.52 -3.53
N SER A 40 -8.56 6.29 -4.55
CA SER A 40 -8.23 6.01 -5.94
C SER A 40 -6.73 6.10 -6.20
N LEU A 41 -6.23 5.18 -7.03
CA LEU A 41 -4.85 5.20 -7.51
C LEU A 41 -4.64 6.33 -8.51
N LEU A 42 -3.39 6.79 -8.63
CA LEU A 42 -3.00 7.80 -9.61
C LEU A 42 -2.56 7.15 -10.91
N THR A 43 -2.94 7.78 -12.01
CA THR A 43 -2.33 7.54 -13.33
C THR A 43 -0.94 8.18 -13.43
N ALA A 44 -0.15 7.76 -14.40
CA ALA A 44 1.18 8.33 -14.66
C ALA A 44 1.12 9.84 -14.97
N GLU A 45 0.07 10.29 -15.69
CA GLU A 45 -0.12 11.70 -16.01
C GLU A 45 -0.50 12.51 -14.77
N GLU A 46 -1.38 11.99 -13.92
CA GLU A 46 -1.69 12.63 -12.63
C GLU A 46 -0.46 12.75 -11.73
N GLU A 47 0.41 11.73 -11.67
CA GLU A 47 1.67 11.80 -10.93
C GLU A 47 2.56 12.95 -11.43
N LYS A 48 2.68 13.12 -12.75
CA LYS A 48 3.43 14.23 -13.35
C LYS A 48 2.83 15.58 -13.00
N GLU A 49 1.51 15.72 -13.09
CA GLU A 49 0.82 16.97 -12.75
C GLU A 49 0.96 17.32 -11.26
N LEU A 50 0.78 16.34 -10.38
CA LEU A 50 0.93 16.53 -8.94
C LEU A 50 2.38 16.90 -8.60
N SER A 51 3.37 16.24 -9.20
CA SER A 51 4.79 16.60 -9.00
C SER A 51 5.06 18.06 -9.36
N LYS A 52 4.52 18.57 -10.49
CA LYS A 52 4.65 19.98 -10.87
C LYS A 52 4.03 20.92 -9.82
N LYS A 53 2.85 20.58 -9.29
CA LYS A 53 2.15 21.38 -8.27
C LYS A 53 2.91 21.34 -6.92
N ILE A 54 3.44 20.19 -6.54
CA ILE A 54 4.21 19.99 -5.30
C ILE A 54 5.50 20.82 -5.33
N GLN A 55 6.21 20.85 -6.47
CA GLN A 55 7.41 21.70 -6.64
C GLN A 55 7.11 23.20 -6.46
N LYS A 56 5.86 23.63 -6.70
CA LYS A 56 5.38 24.99 -6.44
C LYS A 56 4.85 25.20 -5.01
N GLY A 57 5.07 24.24 -4.10
CA GLY A 57 4.62 24.32 -2.71
C GLY A 57 3.15 23.97 -2.45
N ASN A 58 2.44 23.36 -3.42
CA ASN A 58 1.03 23.01 -3.24
C ASN A 58 0.85 21.84 -2.25
N LYS A 59 0.50 22.17 -1.00
CA LYS A 59 0.26 21.21 0.08
C LYS A 59 -0.91 20.25 -0.21
N ALA A 60 -1.93 20.69 -0.93
CA ALA A 60 -3.07 19.83 -1.28
C ALA A 60 -2.66 18.74 -2.29
N ALA A 61 -1.86 19.11 -3.29
CA ALA A 61 -1.28 18.17 -4.24
C ALA A 61 -0.36 17.16 -3.54
N GLN A 62 0.46 17.64 -2.59
CA GLN A 62 1.30 16.77 -1.76
C GLN A 62 0.47 15.76 -0.98
N ARG A 63 -0.60 16.21 -0.30
CA ARG A 63 -1.53 15.32 0.43
C ARG A 63 -2.21 14.32 -0.50
N LYS A 64 -2.68 14.73 -1.68
CA LYS A 64 -3.29 13.81 -2.67
C LYS A 64 -2.29 12.73 -3.08
N MET A 65 -1.04 13.12 -3.38
CA MET A 65 -0.01 12.19 -3.80
C MET A 65 0.41 11.21 -2.69
N ILE A 66 0.54 11.68 -1.45
CA ILE A 66 0.79 10.80 -0.29
C ILE A 66 -0.36 9.80 -0.13
N ARG A 67 -1.61 10.30 -0.06
CA ARG A 67 -2.81 9.49 0.18
C ARG A 67 -2.97 8.36 -0.86
N ALA A 68 -2.75 8.65 -2.14
CA ALA A 68 -2.86 7.65 -3.19
C ALA A 68 -1.81 6.52 -3.09
N ASN A 69 -0.72 6.73 -2.34
CA ASN A 69 0.37 5.78 -2.20
C ASN A 69 0.42 5.10 -0.82
N LEU A 70 -0.56 5.31 0.07
CA LEU A 70 -0.59 4.65 1.38
C LEU A 70 -0.70 3.12 1.28
N ARG A 71 -1.40 2.62 0.26
CA ARG A 71 -1.52 1.17 -0.02
C ARG A 71 -0.15 0.53 -0.33
N LEU A 72 0.75 1.27 -0.98
CA LEU A 72 2.12 0.82 -1.26
C LEU A 72 2.88 0.61 0.05
N VAL A 73 2.81 1.58 0.97
CA VAL A 73 3.47 1.51 2.28
C VAL A 73 3.07 0.24 3.02
N ILE A 74 1.77 -0.07 3.08
CA ILE A 74 1.28 -1.25 3.79
C ILE A 74 1.72 -2.55 3.11
N ASN A 75 1.70 -2.60 1.78
CA ASN A 75 2.17 -3.78 1.06
C ASN A 75 3.67 -4.04 1.35
N ILE A 76 4.46 -2.97 1.46
CA ILE A 76 5.86 -3.07 1.85
C ILE A 76 5.99 -3.51 3.31
N ALA A 77 5.31 -2.83 4.25
CA ALA A 77 5.37 -3.09 5.68
C ALA A 77 4.99 -4.54 6.04
N LYS A 78 3.97 -5.11 5.39
CA LYS A 78 3.56 -6.50 5.57
C LYS A 78 4.70 -7.50 5.35
N ARG A 79 5.65 -7.20 4.46
CA ARG A 79 6.82 -8.06 4.21
C ARG A 79 7.81 -8.09 5.38
N TYR A 80 7.78 -7.08 6.25
CA TYR A 80 8.69 -6.95 7.40
C TYR A 80 8.04 -7.35 8.73
N ASN A 81 6.77 -7.78 8.73
CA ASN A 81 6.04 -8.13 9.95
C ASN A 81 6.63 -9.32 10.73
N HIS A 82 7.52 -10.10 10.11
CA HIS A 82 8.22 -11.23 10.73
C HIS A 82 9.40 -10.80 11.64
N LEU A 83 9.74 -9.51 11.68
CA LEU A 83 10.88 -8.99 12.45
C LEU A 83 10.54 -8.66 13.91
N GLY A 84 9.34 -9.02 14.38
CA GLY A 84 8.93 -8.80 15.77
C GLY A 84 8.51 -7.36 16.11
N LEU A 85 8.48 -6.46 15.14
CA LEU A 85 7.93 -5.12 15.28
C LEU A 85 6.41 -5.13 14.98
N PRO A 86 5.59 -4.35 15.72
CA PRO A 86 4.19 -4.15 15.39
C PRO A 86 4.00 -3.61 13.97
N LEU A 87 2.97 -4.09 13.27
CA LEU A 87 2.67 -3.64 11.91
C LEU A 87 2.40 -2.13 11.84
N SER A 88 1.77 -1.55 12.87
CA SER A 88 1.55 -0.11 12.99
C SER A 88 2.85 0.67 12.90
N ASP A 89 3.90 0.21 13.57
CA ASP A 89 5.16 0.92 13.69
C ASP A 89 5.92 0.88 12.35
N LEU A 90 5.87 -0.27 11.67
CA LEU A 90 6.40 -0.43 10.32
C LEU A 90 5.67 0.48 9.31
N ILE A 91 4.35 0.64 9.46
CA ILE A 91 3.56 1.55 8.63
C ILE A 91 3.94 3.00 8.89
N GLU A 92 4.10 3.42 10.15
CA GLU A 92 4.45 4.80 10.48
C GLU A 92 5.83 5.19 9.92
N GLU A 93 6.84 4.33 10.10
CA GLU A 93 8.17 4.56 9.50
C GLU A 93 8.11 4.61 7.96
N GLY A 94 7.33 3.71 7.36
CA GLY A 94 7.08 3.72 5.92
C GLY A 94 6.38 4.99 5.44
N ASN A 95 5.42 5.53 6.20
CA ASN A 95 4.73 6.78 5.92
C ASN A 95 5.68 7.97 5.98
N LEU A 96 6.61 8.01 6.96
CA LEU A 96 7.66 9.03 7.03
C LEU A 96 8.57 8.98 5.79
N GLY A 97 8.95 7.78 5.36
CA GLY A 97 9.67 7.54 4.11
C GLY A 97 8.91 8.05 2.89
N LEU A 98 7.62 7.73 2.80
CA LEU A 98 6.73 8.16 1.71
C LEU A 98 6.63 9.69 1.63
N ILE A 99 6.43 10.37 2.75
CA ILE A 99 6.36 11.85 2.80
C ILE A 99 7.65 12.47 2.28
N LYS A 100 8.81 11.93 2.68
CA LYS A 100 10.12 12.37 2.20
C LYS A 100 10.30 12.11 0.69
N ALA A 101 9.87 10.96 0.20
CA ALA A 101 9.93 10.59 -1.21
C ALA A 101 9.06 11.52 -2.08
N VAL A 102 7.82 11.78 -1.66
CA VAL A 102 6.89 12.70 -2.37
C VAL A 102 7.49 14.11 -2.49
N LYS A 103 8.15 14.62 -1.44
CA LYS A 103 8.81 15.93 -1.49
C LYS A 103 9.93 16.02 -2.53
N LYS A 104 10.61 14.89 -2.82
CA LYS A 104 11.76 14.82 -3.72
C LYS A 104 11.39 14.32 -5.13
N TYR A 105 10.16 13.84 -5.32
CA TYR A 105 9.76 13.23 -6.58
C TYR A 105 9.71 14.24 -7.73
N ASN A 106 10.34 13.87 -8.85
CA ASN A 106 10.34 14.65 -10.08
C ASN A 106 9.76 13.83 -11.24
N GLY A 107 8.47 14.05 -11.53
CA GLY A 107 7.77 13.36 -12.61
C GLY A 107 8.29 13.67 -14.02
N LYS A 108 9.18 14.67 -14.19
CA LYS A 108 9.83 14.92 -15.49
C LYS A 108 10.91 13.90 -15.84
N LYS A 109 11.39 13.12 -14.86
CA LYS A 109 12.45 12.11 -15.07
C LYS A 109 11.96 10.85 -15.80
N GLY A 110 10.67 10.71 -16.08
CA GLY A 110 10.12 9.61 -16.86
C GLY A 110 9.86 8.31 -16.08
N TYR A 111 10.23 8.25 -14.80
CA TYR A 111 9.92 7.12 -13.91
C TYR A 111 8.59 7.33 -13.18
N ARG A 112 7.88 6.23 -12.91
CA ARG A 112 6.71 6.23 -12.02
C ARG A 112 7.13 6.53 -10.59
N PHE A 113 6.17 7.00 -9.80
CA PHE A 113 6.43 7.19 -8.37
C PHE A 113 6.59 5.85 -7.61
N SER A 114 5.78 4.85 -7.96
CA SER A 114 5.75 3.51 -7.37
C SER A 114 6.55 2.49 -8.15
#